data_AF-A0A160DTC2-F1
#
_entry.id   AF-A0A160DTC2-F1
#
_cell.length_a   1.000
_cell.length_b   1.000
_cell.length_c   1.000
_cell.angle_alpha   90.00
_cell.angle_beta   90.00
_cell.angle_gamma   90.00
#
_symmetry.space_group_name_H-M   'P 1'
#
loop_
_entity.id
_entity.type
_entity.pdbx_description
1 polymer ?
#
loop_
_entity_poly.entity_id
_entity_poly.type
_entity_poly.pdbx_seq_one_letter_code
_entity_poly.pdbx_strand_id
1 'polypeptide(L)'
;MASIDDRLQLAGTVSGLAPDTAEVRRAFGTRKTMERDGEFTGRLSTQVYASDTLVVKVRSEHAFARSQGERWVAARIERERALGIYPPGKAWYLLAAGTQVLAVNAAPRLLSLRHWRASDAAALQRTWTGVAERYLDAREHGYRLDEDLTNFGVGADGRVCYLDDDLYPWSGFGPLAAFLDRTFCRRGDPDEARGVGQAIAMACIARLGPAGSIGLLHEVEAIAAVNDAHAGRLAALAAGLRPPREKPVAAPRQQAPIGLLADVHANLPALQQALSVLRAAGITRFLVLGDSVGYGPFPAECIELLAGLDAVVIRGNHDEAVAGETLPTPFSHDARWVVEWTRNRLSKAHRDWLGALPLRHADGDWMAVHGAPGDPRAFSTYVYQMTSVEQLDCLQGLQHRMCFHGHSHLAGAYLRDGRGDRFCGDGTIDLAGVRQALICPGSVGQPRGGASGCQFGVFDPAAGVVRLASAGYPTEDLIEAMRRNGFPPGLLGRIADPR
;
A
#
# COMPACT_ATOMS: atom_id res chain seq x y z
N MET A 1 32.39 44.27 13.80
CA MET A 1 31.51 43.10 13.65
C MET A 1 32.35 41.99 13.02
N ALA A 2 32.35 40.78 13.59
CA ALA A 2 33.03 39.64 12.98
C ALA A 2 32.44 39.37 11.58
N SER A 3 33.29 39.01 10.61
CA SER A 3 32.86 38.66 9.25
C SER A 3 31.84 37.50 9.32
N ILE A 4 30.98 37.36 8.30
CA ILE A 4 30.17 36.14 8.16
C ILE A 4 31.06 34.89 8.16
N ASP A 5 32.31 35.04 7.73
CA ASP A 5 33.35 34.01 7.73
C ASP A 5 33.62 33.41 9.10
N ASP A 6 33.57 34.20 10.16
CA ASP A 6 33.89 33.75 11.53
C ASP A 6 32.65 33.22 12.28
N ARG A 7 31.45 33.43 11.70
CA ARG A 7 30.16 33.19 12.38
C ARG A 7 29.41 31.98 11.85
N LEU A 8 29.73 31.49 10.65
CA LEU A 8 29.02 30.39 10.00
C LEU A 8 29.80 29.07 10.13
N GLN A 9 29.19 28.09 10.80
CA GLN A 9 29.77 26.76 11.04
C GLN A 9 28.91 25.67 10.39
N LEU A 10 29.52 24.78 9.59
CA LEU A 10 28.83 23.61 9.05
C LEU A 10 28.45 22.66 10.19
N ALA A 11 27.17 22.32 10.28
CA ALA A 11 26.64 21.38 11.27
C ALA A 11 26.46 19.97 10.67
N GLY A 12 26.17 19.86 9.38
CA GLY A 12 26.16 18.59 8.66
C GLY A 12 25.44 18.63 7.32
N THR A 13 25.44 17.49 6.62
CA THR A 13 24.90 17.36 5.26
C THR A 13 23.74 16.37 5.23
N VAL A 14 22.74 16.60 4.38
CA VAL A 14 21.63 15.67 4.19
C VAL A 14 22.11 14.46 3.37
N SER A 15 22.73 14.70 2.22
CA SER A 15 23.13 13.64 1.26
C SER A 15 24.60 13.19 1.33
N GLY A 16 25.35 13.59 2.35
CA GLY A 16 26.81 13.38 2.40
C GLY A 16 27.63 14.40 1.61
N LEU A 17 27.04 15.03 0.58
CA LEU A 17 27.62 16.14 -0.17
C LEU A 17 27.31 17.48 0.53
N ALA A 18 28.33 18.34 0.68
CA ALA A 18 28.19 19.71 1.16
C ALA A 18 28.48 20.71 0.03
N PRO A 19 27.79 21.86 -0.02
CA PRO A 19 28.20 22.96 -0.87
C PRO A 19 29.50 23.59 -0.36
N ASP A 20 30.26 24.23 -1.26
CA ASP A 20 31.46 24.96 -0.88
C ASP A 20 31.08 26.06 0.12
N THR A 21 31.69 26.02 1.31
CA THR A 21 31.36 26.97 2.37
C THR A 21 31.72 28.40 1.98
N ALA A 22 32.76 28.61 1.15
CA ALA A 22 33.07 29.91 0.59
C ALA A 22 31.95 30.43 -0.33
N GLU A 23 31.31 29.53 -1.08
CA GLU A 23 30.16 29.84 -1.92
C GLU A 23 28.91 30.17 -1.10
N VAL A 24 28.65 29.41 -0.04
CA VAL A 24 27.57 29.73 0.93
C VAL A 24 27.77 31.11 1.53
N ARG A 25 29.00 31.47 1.90
CA ARG A 25 29.36 32.82 2.41
C ARG A 25 29.13 33.91 1.36
N ARG A 26 29.50 33.68 0.10
CA ARG A 26 29.23 34.62 -1.01
C ARG A 26 27.73 34.84 -1.20
N ALA A 27 26.90 33.80 -1.07
CA ALA A 27 25.45 33.92 -1.26
C ALA A 27 24.81 34.92 -0.28
N PHE A 28 25.32 35.06 0.95
CA PHE A 28 24.85 36.07 1.91
C PHE A 28 24.95 37.52 1.41
N GLY A 29 25.77 37.80 0.39
CA GLY A 29 25.84 39.10 -0.26
C GLY A 29 24.63 39.48 -1.12
N THR A 30 23.74 38.51 -1.42
CA THR A 30 22.61 38.72 -2.31
C THR A 30 21.30 38.31 -1.64
N ARG A 31 20.77 39.21 -0.79
CA ARG A 31 19.46 39.02 -0.16
C ARG A 31 18.35 39.07 -1.20
N LYS A 32 17.39 38.15 -1.10
CA LYS A 32 16.22 38.07 -1.96
C LYS A 32 14.98 38.54 -1.20
N THR A 33 14.07 39.19 -1.92
CA THR A 33 12.75 39.56 -1.40
C THR A 33 11.80 38.39 -1.56
N MET A 34 10.97 38.15 -0.55
CA MET A 34 9.90 37.16 -0.61
C MET A 34 8.61 37.88 -0.94
N GLU A 35 8.02 37.57 -2.08
CA GLU A 35 6.79 38.19 -2.57
C GLU A 35 5.76 37.12 -2.89
N ARG A 36 4.48 37.43 -2.70
CA ARG A 36 3.40 36.56 -3.16
C ARG A 36 3.51 36.46 -4.68
N ASP A 37 3.70 35.24 -5.19
CA ASP A 37 3.98 34.93 -6.60
C ASP A 37 5.37 35.30 -7.14
N GLY A 38 6.32 35.68 -6.27
CA GLY A 38 7.71 35.92 -6.64
C GLY A 38 8.54 34.64 -6.85
N GLU A 39 9.84 34.80 -7.10
CA GLU A 39 10.79 33.69 -7.27
C GLU A 39 10.91 32.83 -6.01
N PHE A 40 10.86 33.47 -4.84
CA PHE A 40 10.91 32.84 -3.53
C PHE A 40 9.64 33.15 -2.74
N THR A 41 9.01 32.12 -2.19
CA THR A 41 7.87 32.22 -1.27
C THR A 41 8.22 31.54 0.06
N GLY A 42 7.45 31.83 1.12
CA GLY A 42 7.65 31.23 2.44
C GLY A 42 7.31 32.20 3.58
N ARG A 43 7.72 31.85 4.80
CA ARG A 43 7.40 32.61 6.03
C ARG A 43 8.16 33.94 6.09
N LEU A 44 7.50 34.98 6.60
CA LEU A 44 8.09 36.31 6.84
C LEU A 44 9.34 36.28 7.75
N SER A 45 9.46 35.26 8.61
CA SER A 45 10.59 35.07 9.50
C SER A 45 11.81 34.42 8.84
N THR A 46 11.66 33.89 7.61
CA THR A 46 12.77 33.31 6.85
C THR A 46 13.44 34.39 6.01
N GLN A 47 14.76 34.51 6.12
CA GLN A 47 15.55 35.38 5.26
C GLN A 47 16.20 34.51 4.18
N VAL A 48 15.94 34.84 2.92
CA VAL A 48 16.49 34.11 1.77
C VAL A 48 17.61 34.89 1.14
N TYR A 49 18.69 34.19 0.86
CA TYR A 49 19.86 34.67 0.12
C TYR A 49 20.11 33.69 -1.02
N ALA A 50 20.55 34.15 -2.18
CA ALA A 50 20.80 33.24 -3.29
C ALA A 50 21.88 33.75 -4.26
N SER A 51 22.75 32.84 -4.69
CA SER A 51 23.66 33.00 -5.84
C SER A 51 23.04 32.33 -7.08
N ASP A 52 23.79 32.25 -8.17
CA ASP A 52 23.37 31.51 -9.38
C ASP A 52 23.21 30.00 -9.14
N THR A 53 23.88 29.48 -8.11
CA THR A 53 24.08 28.04 -7.85
C THR A 53 23.52 27.58 -6.51
N LEU A 54 23.29 28.48 -5.55
CA LEU A 54 22.87 28.16 -4.19
C LEU A 54 21.72 29.05 -3.70
N VAL A 55 20.87 28.46 -2.87
CA VAL A 55 19.88 29.15 -2.04
C VAL A 55 20.24 28.90 -0.58
N VAL A 56 20.32 29.97 0.19
CA VAL A 56 20.59 29.95 1.64
C VAL A 56 19.39 30.54 2.37
N LYS A 57 18.82 29.76 3.28
CA LYS A 57 17.68 30.16 4.12
C LYS A 57 18.13 30.30 5.56
N VAL A 58 17.98 31.49 6.12
CA VAL A 58 18.22 31.78 7.55
C VAL A 58 16.87 31.85 8.25
N ARG A 59 16.67 31.00 9.25
CA ARG A 59 15.41 30.93 9.99
C ARG A 59 15.52 31.74 11.29
N SER A 60 15.06 32.99 11.27
CA SER A 60 15.24 33.89 12.41
C SER A 60 14.37 33.55 13.62
N GLU A 61 13.29 32.77 13.43
CA GLU A 61 12.46 32.25 14.50
C GLU A 61 13.12 31.11 15.30
N HIS A 62 14.19 30.52 14.76
CA HIS A 62 14.91 29.39 15.35
C HIS A 62 16.24 29.88 15.96
N ALA A 63 16.13 30.76 16.95
CA ALA A 63 17.25 31.25 17.74
C ALA A 63 17.43 30.38 18.99
N PHE A 64 18.56 29.69 19.08
CA PHE A 64 18.83 28.72 20.13
C PHE A 64 20.05 29.09 20.96
N ALA A 65 20.13 28.57 22.18
CA ALA A 65 21.43 28.36 22.81
C ALA A 65 22.26 27.39 21.95
N ARG A 66 23.59 27.56 21.88
CA ARG A 66 24.46 26.80 20.96
C ARG A 66 24.22 25.29 20.98
N SER A 67 24.23 24.66 22.16
CA SER A 67 24.01 23.20 22.31
C SER A 67 22.60 22.73 21.94
N GLN A 68 21.59 23.60 22.08
CA GLN A 68 20.23 23.32 21.61
C GLN A 68 20.16 23.39 20.09
N GLY A 69 20.81 24.39 19.48
CA GLY A 69 20.87 24.53 18.02
C GLY A 69 21.57 23.35 17.35
N GLU A 70 22.70 22.88 17.90
CA GLU A 70 23.42 21.69 17.42
C GLU A 70 22.52 20.44 17.43
N ARG A 71 21.82 20.18 18.54
CA ARG A 71 20.88 19.04 18.64
C ARG A 71 19.70 19.17 17.69
N TRP A 72 19.14 20.37 17.57
CA TRP A 72 18.00 20.63 16.69
C TRP A 72 18.39 20.38 15.23
N VAL A 73 19.55 20.89 14.79
CA VAL A 73 20.04 20.69 13.42
C VAL A 73 20.39 19.23 13.16
N ALA A 74 21.00 18.52 14.12
CA ALA A 74 21.28 17.09 13.99
C ALA A 74 20.00 16.27 13.78
N ALA A 75 18.98 16.49 14.61
CA ALA A 75 17.68 15.84 14.47
C ALA A 75 16.99 16.20 13.14
N ARG A 76 17.17 17.45 12.67
CA ARG A 76 16.66 17.89 11.37
C ARG A 76 17.32 17.12 10.24
N ILE A 77 18.64 17.00 10.21
CA ILE A 77 19.39 16.26 9.18
C ILE A 77 18.97 14.80 9.15
N GLU A 78 18.84 14.15 10.31
CA GLU A 78 18.42 12.74 10.40
C GLU A 78 17.03 12.54 9.79
N ARG A 79 16.07 13.41 10.12
CA ARG A 79 14.74 13.38 9.50
C ARG A 79 14.79 13.61 7.99
N GLU A 80 15.57 14.58 7.53
CA GLU A 80 15.68 14.88 6.10
C GLU A 80 16.33 13.73 5.30
N ARG A 81 17.28 13.02 5.91
CA ARG A 81 17.86 11.79 5.37
C ARG A 81 16.82 10.67 5.26
N ALA A 82 16.03 10.47 6.30
CA ALA A 82 14.98 9.44 6.31
C ALA A 82 13.95 9.68 5.19
N LEU A 83 13.55 10.94 5.00
CA LEU A 83 12.57 11.31 3.97
C LEU A 83 13.08 11.14 2.53
N GLY A 84 14.37 11.41 2.27
CA GLY A 84 14.95 11.24 0.92
C GLY A 84 14.40 12.18 -0.17
N ILE A 85 13.63 13.20 0.19
CA ILE A 85 12.93 14.11 -0.75
C ILE A 85 13.72 15.37 -1.15
N TYR A 86 14.81 15.68 -0.44
CA TYR A 86 15.54 16.93 -0.57
C TYR A 86 16.64 16.88 -1.65
N PRO A 87 17.06 18.03 -2.21
CA PRO A 87 18.15 18.09 -3.17
C PRO A 87 19.45 17.48 -2.63
N PRO A 88 20.17 16.70 -3.46
CA PRO A 88 21.57 16.36 -3.18
C PRO A 88 22.38 17.65 -2.97
N GLY A 89 23.32 17.65 -2.02
CA GLY A 89 24.08 18.84 -1.66
C GLY A 89 23.39 19.79 -0.67
N LYS A 90 22.18 19.48 -0.17
CA LYS A 90 21.59 20.23 0.95
C LYS A 90 22.40 20.03 2.24
N ALA A 91 22.73 21.12 2.90
CA ALA A 91 23.48 21.15 4.16
C ALA A 91 22.91 22.15 5.15
N TRP A 92 23.16 21.90 6.43
CA TRP A 92 22.77 22.77 7.53
C TRP A 92 23.99 23.37 8.22
N TYR A 93 23.87 24.63 8.61
CA TYR A 93 24.88 25.44 9.27
C TYR A 93 24.27 26.12 10.50
N LEU A 94 25.14 26.51 11.42
CA LEU A 94 24.83 27.36 12.56
C LEU A 94 25.49 28.71 12.34
N LEU A 95 24.67 29.78 12.37
CA LEU A 95 25.13 31.16 12.28
C LEU A 95 25.12 31.79 13.67
N ALA A 96 26.29 32.14 14.20
CA ALA A 96 26.41 32.81 15.48
C ALA A 96 25.76 34.21 15.43
N ALA A 97 24.87 34.51 16.37
CA ALA A 97 24.17 35.79 16.50
C ALA A 97 24.12 36.20 17.98
N GLY A 98 25.12 36.98 18.41
CA GLY A 98 25.29 37.30 19.83
C GLY A 98 25.60 36.05 20.66
N THR A 99 24.81 35.78 21.69
CA THR A 99 24.91 34.58 22.54
C THR A 99 24.15 33.37 21.98
N GLN A 100 23.41 33.56 20.88
CA GLN A 100 22.57 32.53 20.25
C GLN A 100 23.16 32.06 18.93
N VAL A 101 22.61 30.96 18.42
CA VAL A 101 22.84 30.47 17.06
C VAL A 101 21.52 30.42 16.29
N LEU A 102 21.57 30.78 15.02
CA LEU A 102 20.46 30.65 14.07
C LEU A 102 20.70 29.42 13.19
N ALA A 103 19.63 28.67 12.93
CA ALA A 103 19.68 27.58 11.96
C ALA A 103 19.67 28.14 10.53
N VAL A 104 20.61 27.68 9.72
CA VAL A 104 20.75 28.04 8.31
C VAL A 104 20.78 26.78 7.48
N ASN A 105 19.99 26.69 6.43
CA ASN A 105 20.20 25.67 5.40
C ASN A 105 20.71 26.30 4.11
N ALA A 106 21.57 25.56 3.41
CA ALA A 106 22.00 25.87 2.07
C ALA A 106 21.71 24.66 1.18
N ALA A 107 21.12 24.92 0.02
CA ALA A 107 20.79 23.89 -0.97
C ALA A 107 21.14 24.39 -2.37
N PRO A 108 21.47 23.49 -3.31
CA PRO A 108 21.60 23.86 -4.71
C PRO A 108 20.35 24.56 -5.22
N ARG A 109 20.56 25.61 -6.03
CA ARG A 109 19.49 26.33 -6.70
C ARG A 109 18.96 25.49 -7.85
N LEU A 110 17.78 24.91 -7.66
CA LEU A 110 17.08 24.15 -8.70
C LEU A 110 16.04 25.03 -9.40
N LEU A 111 15.70 24.67 -10.64
CA LEU A 111 14.62 25.32 -11.37
C LEU A 111 13.28 24.90 -10.76
N SER A 112 12.55 25.86 -10.18
CA SER A 112 11.27 25.56 -9.54
C SER A 112 10.18 25.22 -10.55
N LEU A 113 9.20 24.40 -10.17
CA LEU A 113 8.10 24.00 -11.04
C LEU A 113 7.26 25.18 -11.56
N ARG A 114 7.29 26.32 -10.85
CA ARG A 114 6.67 27.57 -11.31
C ARG A 114 7.25 28.04 -12.64
N HIS A 115 8.56 27.95 -12.79
CA HIS A 115 9.30 28.43 -13.97
C HIS A 115 9.65 27.30 -14.94
N TRP A 116 9.61 26.05 -14.48
CA TRP A 116 9.84 24.88 -15.31
C TRP A 116 8.74 24.72 -16.38
N ARG A 117 9.15 24.25 -17.57
CA ARG A 117 8.25 23.88 -18.67
C ARG A 117 8.72 22.55 -19.23
N ALA A 118 7.76 21.69 -19.58
CA ALA A 118 8.07 20.41 -20.18
C ALA A 118 8.65 20.59 -21.59
N SER A 119 9.70 19.83 -21.92
CA SER A 119 10.23 19.74 -23.28
C SER A 119 9.34 18.90 -24.20
N ASP A 120 8.69 17.90 -23.62
CA ASP A 120 7.87 16.89 -24.27
C ASP A 120 6.94 16.21 -23.25
N ALA A 121 6.00 15.40 -23.73
CA ALA A 121 5.04 14.68 -22.88
C ALA A 121 5.72 13.72 -21.88
N ALA A 122 6.86 13.13 -22.24
CA ALA A 122 7.56 12.21 -21.34
C ALA A 122 8.25 12.96 -20.18
N ALA A 123 8.79 14.15 -20.44
CA ALA A 123 9.33 15.04 -19.41
C ALA A 123 8.21 15.53 -18.47
N LEU A 124 7.05 15.89 -19.02
CA LEU A 124 5.86 16.23 -18.24
C LEU A 124 5.45 15.08 -17.31
N GLN A 125 5.35 13.87 -17.86
CA GLN A 125 4.98 12.67 -17.13
C GLN A 125 5.99 12.33 -16.02
N ARG A 126 7.30 12.36 -16.32
CA ARG A 126 8.36 12.13 -15.32
C ARG A 126 8.31 13.15 -14.19
N THR A 127 8.14 14.44 -14.51
CA THR A 127 8.11 15.51 -13.51
C THR A 127 6.92 15.35 -12.56
N TRP A 128 5.70 15.20 -13.08
CA TRP A 128 4.51 15.06 -12.22
C TRP A 128 4.46 13.74 -11.45
N THR A 129 5.01 12.67 -12.02
CA THR A 129 5.23 11.42 -11.27
C THR A 129 6.22 11.65 -10.14
N GLY A 130 7.32 12.35 -10.39
CA GLY A 130 8.30 12.71 -9.36
C GLY A 130 7.70 13.54 -8.22
N VAL A 131 6.77 14.46 -8.50
CA VAL A 131 6.01 15.19 -7.46
C VAL A 131 5.21 14.21 -6.59
N ALA A 132 4.43 13.33 -7.22
CA ALA A 132 3.63 12.34 -6.51
C ALA A 132 4.51 11.40 -5.68
N GLU A 133 5.66 10.98 -6.21
CA GLU A 133 6.63 10.17 -5.47
C GLU A 133 7.15 10.87 -4.22
N ARG A 134 7.49 12.17 -4.28
CA ARG A 134 7.90 12.93 -3.08
C ARG A 134 6.79 13.00 -2.04
N TYR A 135 5.52 13.08 -2.47
CA TYR A 135 4.37 12.99 -1.58
C TYR A 135 4.25 11.61 -0.90
N LEU A 136 4.43 10.54 -1.68
CA LEU A 136 4.41 9.17 -1.18
C LEU A 136 5.58 8.91 -0.21
N ASP A 137 6.78 9.42 -0.52
CA ASP A 137 7.95 9.33 0.37
C ASP A 137 7.66 10.03 1.71
N ALA A 138 7.07 11.24 1.68
CA ALA A 138 6.70 11.95 2.92
C ALA A 138 5.59 11.23 3.72
N ARG A 139 4.63 10.61 3.03
CA ARG A 139 3.53 9.85 3.63
C ARG A 139 4.03 8.67 4.44
N GLU A 140 5.07 7.97 4.00
CA GLU A 140 5.68 6.85 4.74
C GLU A 140 6.13 7.26 6.15
N HIS A 141 6.39 8.55 6.35
CA HIS A 141 6.76 9.15 7.64
C HIS A 141 5.61 9.94 8.30
N GLY A 142 4.37 9.80 7.82
CA GLY A 142 3.19 10.46 8.39
C GLY A 142 3.07 11.95 8.05
N TYR A 143 3.70 12.41 6.97
CA TYR A 143 3.69 13.81 6.56
C TYR A 143 3.07 14.03 5.16
N ARG A 144 2.63 15.25 4.92
CA ARG A 144 2.36 15.83 3.59
C ARG A 144 3.26 17.04 3.35
N LEU A 145 3.41 17.39 2.08
CA LEU A 145 4.21 18.52 1.61
C LEU A 145 3.36 19.78 1.47
N ASP A 146 4.00 20.93 1.35
CA ASP A 146 3.34 22.19 0.98
C ASP A 146 3.11 22.24 -0.55
N GLU A 147 1.85 22.44 -0.95
CA GLU A 147 1.36 22.42 -2.33
C GLU A 147 1.67 23.70 -3.17
N ASP A 148 2.82 24.37 -2.98
CA ASP A 148 3.27 25.48 -3.85
C ASP A 148 4.27 25.00 -4.93
N LEU A 149 4.10 25.47 -6.16
CA LEU A 149 5.01 25.21 -7.28
C LEU A 149 6.45 25.69 -7.04
N THR A 150 6.67 26.66 -6.15
CA THR A 150 8.03 27.11 -5.77
C THR A 150 8.73 26.13 -4.83
N ASN A 151 7.97 25.27 -4.15
CA ASN A 151 8.50 24.30 -3.18
C ASN A 151 8.96 23.00 -3.83
N PHE A 152 8.82 22.87 -5.16
CA PHE A 152 9.33 21.74 -5.93
C PHE A 152 10.34 22.22 -6.96
N GLY A 153 11.49 21.56 -7.04
CA GLY A 153 12.57 21.87 -7.97
C GLY A 153 12.94 20.68 -8.84
N VAL A 154 13.31 20.94 -10.08
CA VAL A 154 13.78 19.91 -11.03
C VAL A 154 15.30 20.02 -11.15
N GLY A 155 15.99 18.92 -10.86
CA GLY A 155 17.44 18.77 -11.06
C GLY A 155 17.81 18.69 -12.54
N ALA A 156 19.09 18.88 -12.84
CA ALA A 156 19.62 18.72 -14.20
C ALA A 156 19.44 17.29 -14.75
N ASP A 157 19.35 16.31 -13.85
CA ASP A 157 19.04 14.90 -14.12
C ASP A 157 17.53 14.64 -14.32
N GLY A 158 16.69 15.67 -14.22
CA GLY A 158 15.23 15.57 -14.28
C GLY A 158 14.57 15.11 -12.99
N ARG A 159 15.32 14.91 -11.89
CA ARG A 159 14.76 14.47 -10.62
C ARG A 159 14.02 15.61 -9.93
N VAL A 160 12.80 15.34 -9.46
CA VAL A 160 12.03 16.28 -8.64
C VAL A 160 12.43 16.17 -7.17
N CYS A 161 12.75 17.31 -6.58
CA CYS A 161 13.11 17.47 -5.18
C CYS A 161 12.17 18.47 -4.49
N TYR A 162 11.97 18.30 -3.18
CA TYR A 162 11.26 19.24 -2.33
C TYR A 162 12.23 20.29 -1.76
N LEU A 163 11.92 21.57 -1.96
CA LEU A 163 12.79 22.71 -1.67
C LEU A 163 12.44 23.40 -0.35
N ASP A 164 11.27 23.13 0.22
CA ASP A 164 10.86 23.72 1.49
C ASP A 164 11.23 22.83 2.69
N ASP A 165 11.37 23.43 3.86
CA ASP A 165 11.73 22.74 5.08
C ASP A 165 10.50 22.33 5.89
N ASP A 166 9.35 22.95 5.64
CA ASP A 166 8.15 22.70 6.41
C ASP A 166 7.40 21.47 5.89
N LEU A 167 6.87 20.69 6.83
CA LEU A 167 6.09 19.47 6.61
C LEU A 167 4.85 19.55 7.49
N TYR A 168 3.75 19.01 6.99
CA TYR A 168 2.47 19.02 7.68
C TYR A 168 2.03 17.60 7.99
N PRO A 169 1.23 17.35 9.04
CA PRO A 169 0.68 16.03 9.30
C PRO A 169 -0.07 15.49 8.07
N TRP A 170 0.13 14.20 7.79
CA TRP A 170 -0.61 13.51 6.73
C TRP A 170 -2.11 13.63 6.93
N SER A 171 -2.84 13.97 5.88
CA SER A 171 -4.29 14.22 5.92
C SER A 171 -5.02 13.61 4.73
N GLY A 172 -4.49 12.52 4.15
CA GLY A 172 -5.03 11.89 2.95
C GLY A 172 -4.52 12.51 1.64
N PHE A 173 -5.07 12.03 0.52
CA PHE A 173 -4.64 12.43 -0.83
C PHE A 173 -5.29 13.73 -1.33
N GLY A 174 -6.36 14.22 -0.69
CA GLY A 174 -7.05 15.45 -1.07
C GLY A 174 -6.15 16.65 -1.38
N PRO A 175 -5.14 16.99 -0.55
CA PRO A 175 -4.22 18.08 -0.85
C PRO A 175 -3.41 17.88 -2.13
N LEU A 176 -2.91 16.66 -2.40
CA LEU A 176 -2.21 16.32 -3.64
C LEU A 176 -3.15 16.40 -4.85
N ALA A 177 -4.37 15.86 -4.74
CA ALA A 177 -5.38 15.95 -5.80
C ALA A 177 -5.71 17.41 -6.13
N ALA A 178 -5.89 18.25 -5.12
CA ALA A 178 -6.14 19.67 -5.27
C ALA A 178 -4.93 20.44 -5.82
N PHE A 179 -3.71 19.99 -5.53
CA PHE A 179 -2.50 20.53 -6.13
C PHE A 179 -2.43 20.22 -7.63
N LEU A 180 -2.66 18.96 -8.02
CA LEU A 180 -2.73 18.53 -9.42
C LEU A 180 -3.83 19.28 -10.19
N ASP A 181 -4.98 19.50 -9.57
CA ASP A 181 -6.07 20.32 -10.14
C ASP A 181 -5.62 21.76 -10.41
N ARG A 182 -5.15 22.47 -9.38
CA ARG A 182 -4.87 23.92 -9.45
C ARG A 182 -3.67 24.27 -10.32
N THR A 183 -2.81 23.30 -10.62
CA THR A 183 -1.55 23.54 -11.33
C THR A 183 -1.54 22.87 -12.70
N PHE A 184 -1.50 21.54 -12.71
CA PHE A 184 -1.40 20.73 -13.91
C PHE A 184 -2.71 20.74 -14.71
N CYS A 185 -3.84 20.42 -14.09
CA CYS A 185 -5.10 20.27 -14.84
C CYS A 185 -5.65 21.61 -15.38
N ARG A 186 -5.14 22.75 -14.90
CA ARG A 186 -5.42 24.06 -15.52
C ARG A 186 -4.62 24.33 -16.79
N ARG A 187 -3.53 23.59 -17.03
CA ARG A 187 -2.54 23.84 -18.08
C ARG A 187 -2.10 22.52 -18.71
N GLY A 188 -2.69 22.17 -19.85
CA GLY A 188 -2.36 20.94 -20.58
C GLY A 188 -3.53 20.46 -21.43
N ASP A 189 -3.41 19.26 -22.00
CA ASP A 189 -4.47 18.57 -22.71
C ASP A 189 -4.91 17.26 -22.01
N PRO A 190 -6.07 16.68 -22.39
CA PRO A 190 -6.57 15.44 -21.77
C PRO A 190 -5.68 14.20 -21.95
N ASP A 191 -4.95 14.07 -23.05
CA ASP A 191 -4.11 12.90 -23.30
C ASP A 191 -2.85 12.94 -22.44
N GLU A 192 -2.23 14.12 -22.30
CA GLU A 192 -1.18 14.37 -21.31
C GLU A 192 -1.67 14.07 -19.89
N ALA A 193 -2.89 14.51 -19.54
CA ALA A 193 -3.46 14.27 -18.23
C ALA A 193 -3.66 12.78 -17.94
N ARG A 194 -4.12 12.01 -18.94
CA ARG A 194 -4.23 10.56 -18.84
C ARG A 194 -2.86 9.90 -18.65
N GLY A 195 -1.86 10.29 -19.43
CA GLY A 195 -0.50 9.76 -19.32
C GLY A 195 0.11 10.01 -17.93
N VAL A 196 -0.01 11.24 -17.42
CA VAL A 196 0.40 11.60 -16.05
C VAL A 196 -0.35 10.74 -15.02
N GLY A 197 -1.66 10.58 -15.17
CA GLY A 197 -2.47 9.73 -14.29
C GLY A 197 -1.99 8.29 -14.26
N GLN A 198 -1.66 7.71 -15.42
CA GLN A 198 -1.13 6.34 -15.51
C GLN A 198 0.22 6.18 -14.80
N ALA A 199 1.13 7.14 -14.96
CA ALA A 199 2.44 7.06 -14.31
C ALA A 199 2.34 7.24 -12.78
N ILE A 200 1.49 8.16 -12.32
CA ILE A 200 1.19 8.33 -10.90
C ILE A 200 0.52 7.06 -10.34
N ALA A 201 -0.43 6.46 -11.07
CA ALA A 201 -1.03 5.19 -10.66
C ALA A 201 0.00 4.09 -10.46
N MET A 202 0.94 3.94 -11.40
CA MET A 202 2.01 2.96 -11.28
C MET A 202 2.88 3.22 -10.04
N ALA A 203 3.22 4.48 -9.75
CA ALA A 203 3.98 4.83 -8.54
C ALA A 203 3.18 4.54 -7.25
N CYS A 204 1.88 4.86 -7.23
CA CYS A 204 0.98 4.52 -6.13
C CYS A 204 0.87 3.00 -5.94
N ILE A 205 0.65 2.24 -7.01
CA ILE A 205 0.51 0.77 -6.99
C ILE A 205 1.78 0.11 -6.49
N ALA A 206 2.94 0.57 -6.95
CA ALA A 206 4.23 0.01 -6.55
C ALA A 206 4.48 0.13 -5.03
N ARG A 207 3.98 1.20 -4.39
CA ARG A 207 4.24 1.49 -2.97
C ARG A 207 3.09 1.11 -2.04
N LEU A 208 1.86 1.27 -2.51
CA LEU A 208 0.63 1.21 -1.73
C LEU A 208 -0.39 0.22 -2.30
N GLY A 209 -0.02 -0.53 -3.35
CA GLY A 209 -0.96 -1.42 -4.04
C GLY A 209 -2.08 -0.65 -4.75
N PRO A 210 -3.06 -1.37 -5.33
CA PRO A 210 -4.17 -0.74 -6.05
C PRO A 210 -4.95 0.27 -5.20
N ALA A 211 -5.10 0.03 -3.89
CA ALA A 211 -5.79 0.93 -2.97
C ALA A 211 -5.19 2.35 -2.95
N GLY A 212 -3.86 2.48 -3.02
CA GLY A 212 -3.23 3.80 -3.02
C GLY A 212 -3.58 4.63 -4.25
N SER A 213 -3.66 3.99 -5.43
CA SER A 213 -4.08 4.67 -6.66
C SER A 213 -5.56 5.03 -6.61
N ILE A 214 -6.39 4.15 -6.04
CA ILE A 214 -7.83 4.37 -5.85
C ILE A 214 -8.10 5.52 -4.87
N GLY A 215 -7.32 5.62 -3.79
CA GLY A 215 -7.44 6.73 -2.84
C GLY A 215 -7.21 8.10 -3.51
N LEU A 216 -6.19 8.22 -4.36
CA LEU A 216 -5.96 9.45 -5.12
C LEU A 216 -7.01 9.65 -6.23
N LEU A 217 -7.44 8.58 -6.89
CA LEU A 217 -8.50 8.60 -7.89
C LEU A 217 -9.79 9.20 -7.34
N HIS A 218 -10.25 8.76 -6.16
CA HIS A 218 -11.48 9.25 -5.55
C HIS A 218 -11.43 10.76 -5.26
N GLU A 219 -10.28 11.26 -4.78
CA GLU A 219 -10.09 12.69 -4.53
C GLU A 219 -10.14 13.50 -5.84
N VAL A 220 -9.53 12.98 -6.92
CA VAL A 220 -9.58 13.61 -8.24
C VAL A 220 -11.01 13.58 -8.83
N GLU A 221 -11.72 12.46 -8.71
CA GLU A 221 -13.11 12.33 -9.17
C GLU A 221 -14.06 13.25 -8.39
N ALA A 222 -13.84 13.41 -7.08
CA ALA A 222 -14.61 14.34 -6.25
C ALA A 222 -14.41 15.81 -6.69
N ILE A 223 -13.18 16.20 -7.03
CA ILE A 223 -12.89 17.54 -7.58
C ILE A 223 -13.51 17.70 -8.97
N ALA A 224 -13.42 16.67 -9.83
CA ALA A 224 -13.98 16.68 -11.18
C ALA A 224 -15.50 16.89 -11.18
N ALA A 225 -16.20 16.35 -10.17
CA ALA A 225 -17.65 16.45 -10.03
C ALA A 225 -18.15 17.88 -9.73
N VAL A 226 -17.29 18.78 -9.26
CA VAL A 226 -17.66 20.14 -8.85
C VAL A 226 -16.99 21.24 -9.66
N ASN A 227 -16.13 20.90 -10.64
CA ASN A 227 -15.32 21.86 -11.37
C ASN A 227 -15.45 21.72 -12.90
N ASP A 228 -16.28 22.57 -13.50
CA ASP A 228 -16.61 22.51 -14.93
C ASP A 228 -15.52 23.07 -15.85
N ALA A 229 -14.66 23.99 -15.39
CA ALA A 229 -13.74 24.75 -16.25
C ALA A 229 -12.69 23.87 -16.95
N HIS A 230 -12.34 22.74 -16.34
CA HIS A 230 -11.38 21.78 -16.88
C HIS A 230 -11.72 20.32 -16.50
N ALA A 231 -13.01 20.03 -16.36
CA ALA A 231 -13.55 18.71 -16.06
C ALA A 231 -13.02 17.61 -16.99
N GLY A 232 -12.85 17.91 -18.30
CA GLY A 232 -12.33 16.94 -19.26
C GLY A 232 -10.91 16.45 -18.95
N ARG A 233 -10.04 17.32 -18.42
CA ARG A 233 -8.67 16.95 -18.01
C ARG A 233 -8.66 16.20 -16.69
N LEU A 234 -9.48 16.61 -15.72
CA LEU A 234 -9.65 15.86 -14.47
C LEU A 234 -10.20 14.46 -14.72
N ALA A 235 -11.19 14.33 -15.61
CA ALA A 235 -11.73 13.04 -16.02
C ALA A 235 -10.68 12.17 -16.72
N ALA A 236 -9.80 12.76 -17.54
CA ALA A 236 -8.72 12.03 -18.18
C ALA A 236 -7.60 11.62 -17.19
N LEU A 237 -7.25 12.49 -16.24
CA LEU A 237 -6.35 12.18 -15.14
C LEU A 237 -6.91 11.03 -14.29
N ALA A 238 -8.19 11.11 -13.91
CA ALA A 238 -8.91 10.04 -13.20
C ALA A 238 -8.90 8.73 -14.01
N ALA A 239 -9.16 8.79 -15.31
CA ALA A 239 -9.09 7.62 -16.18
C ALA A 239 -7.68 6.99 -16.20
N GLY A 240 -6.63 7.80 -16.14
CA GLY A 240 -5.25 7.32 -16.01
C GLY A 240 -4.92 6.76 -14.63
N LEU A 241 -5.50 7.33 -13.57
CA LEU A 241 -5.31 6.88 -12.19
C LEU A 241 -5.98 5.54 -11.87
N ARG A 242 -6.87 5.06 -12.74
CA ARG A 242 -7.49 3.75 -12.57
C ARG A 242 -6.43 2.66 -12.71
N PRO A 243 -6.31 1.75 -11.73
CA PRO A 243 -5.38 0.64 -11.83
C PRO A 243 -5.68 -0.18 -13.09
N PRO A 244 -4.66 -0.65 -13.83
CA PRO A 244 -4.87 -1.47 -15.00
C PRO A 244 -5.68 -2.70 -14.60
N ARG A 245 -6.78 -2.94 -15.32
CA ARG A 245 -7.59 -4.15 -15.15
C ARG A 245 -6.66 -5.34 -15.38
N GLU A 246 -6.56 -6.25 -14.41
CA GLU A 246 -5.86 -7.50 -14.64
C GLU A 246 -6.47 -8.16 -15.88
N LYS A 247 -5.62 -8.52 -16.85
CA LYS A 247 -6.11 -9.15 -18.08
C LYS A 247 -6.97 -10.33 -17.64
N PRO A 248 -8.26 -10.36 -18.01
CA PRO A 248 -9.06 -11.54 -17.78
C PRO A 248 -8.30 -12.70 -18.43
N VAL A 249 -7.96 -13.72 -17.65
CA VAL A 249 -7.62 -15.00 -18.28
C VAL A 249 -8.84 -15.34 -19.13
N ALA A 250 -8.64 -15.56 -20.43
CA ALA A 250 -9.75 -15.77 -21.36
C ALA A 250 -10.70 -16.84 -20.81
N ALA A 251 -11.96 -16.44 -20.60
CA ALA A 251 -12.93 -17.26 -19.91
C ALA A 251 -13.20 -18.57 -20.66
N PRO A 252 -13.36 -19.69 -19.95
CA PRO A 252 -14.49 -20.55 -20.20
C PRO A 252 -15.70 -19.92 -19.51
N ARG A 253 -16.68 -19.44 -20.29
CA ARG A 253 -18.05 -19.26 -19.81
C ARG A 253 -18.51 -20.60 -19.22
N GLN A 254 -18.38 -20.81 -17.92
CA GLN A 254 -18.90 -22.02 -17.28
C GLN A 254 -19.82 -21.61 -16.14
N GLN A 255 -21.11 -21.80 -16.41
CA GLN A 255 -22.24 -21.72 -15.48
C GLN A 255 -22.20 -22.80 -14.39
N ALA A 256 -21.04 -23.46 -14.20
CA ALA A 256 -20.89 -24.56 -13.26
C ALA A 256 -20.56 -23.99 -11.86
N PRO A 257 -21.14 -24.54 -10.78
CA PRO A 257 -20.82 -24.08 -9.45
C PRO A 257 -19.37 -24.41 -9.04
N ILE A 258 -18.76 -23.53 -8.26
CA ILE A 258 -17.37 -23.60 -7.81
C ILE A 258 -17.34 -23.79 -6.30
N GLY A 259 -16.62 -24.79 -5.81
CA GLY A 259 -16.36 -25.00 -4.38
C GLY A 259 -15.34 -23.99 -3.87
N LEU A 260 -15.68 -23.27 -2.81
CA LEU A 260 -14.82 -22.27 -2.18
C LEU A 260 -14.17 -22.86 -0.93
N LEU A 261 -12.85 -22.85 -0.88
CA LEU A 261 -12.03 -23.31 0.24
C LEU A 261 -11.04 -22.20 0.61
N ALA A 262 -10.71 -22.07 1.88
CA ALA A 262 -9.69 -21.14 2.36
C ALA A 262 -9.09 -21.67 3.66
N ASP A 263 -7.86 -21.23 3.97
CA ASP A 263 -7.25 -21.42 5.29
C ASP A 263 -7.28 -22.90 5.71
N VAL A 264 -6.80 -23.77 4.82
CA VAL A 264 -6.73 -25.23 5.01
C VAL A 264 -5.80 -25.58 6.15
N HIS A 265 -4.71 -24.82 6.30
CA HIS A 265 -3.80 -24.90 7.43
C HIS A 265 -3.37 -26.35 7.73
N ALA A 266 -2.92 -27.08 6.71
CA ALA A 266 -2.40 -28.44 6.84
C ALA A 266 -3.30 -29.40 7.67
N ASN A 267 -4.61 -29.13 7.69
CA ASN A 267 -5.62 -29.90 8.41
C ASN A 267 -6.27 -30.88 7.43
N LEU A 268 -5.57 -31.99 7.19
CA LEU A 268 -6.00 -33.01 6.23
C LEU A 268 -7.40 -33.59 6.52
N PRO A 269 -7.77 -33.95 7.76
CA PRO A 269 -9.11 -34.46 8.06
C PRO A 269 -10.22 -33.46 7.70
N ALA A 270 -10.02 -32.17 8.01
CA ALA A 270 -10.95 -31.12 7.66
C ALA A 270 -11.07 -30.93 6.13
N LEU A 271 -9.94 -30.92 5.42
CA LEU A 271 -9.93 -30.79 3.95
C LEU A 271 -10.65 -31.97 3.28
N GLN A 272 -10.37 -33.20 3.73
CA GLN A 272 -11.04 -34.40 3.22
C GLN A 272 -12.55 -34.34 3.45
N GLN A 273 -12.98 -33.89 4.63
CA GLN A 273 -14.39 -33.73 4.96
C GLN A 273 -15.06 -32.68 4.07
N ALA A 274 -14.47 -31.49 3.92
CA ALA A 274 -15.01 -30.43 3.07
C ALA A 274 -15.14 -30.89 1.61
N LEU A 275 -14.10 -31.53 1.06
CA LEU A 275 -14.12 -32.09 -0.29
C LEU A 275 -15.14 -33.21 -0.46
N SER A 276 -15.33 -34.06 0.56
CA SER A 276 -16.34 -35.11 0.55
C SER A 276 -17.75 -34.52 0.42
N VAL A 277 -18.07 -33.51 1.25
CA VAL A 277 -19.37 -32.83 1.20
C VAL A 277 -19.59 -32.13 -0.14
N LEU A 278 -18.59 -31.41 -0.64
CA LEU A 278 -18.68 -30.70 -1.92
C LEU A 278 -18.85 -31.66 -3.10
N ARG A 279 -18.10 -32.77 -3.14
CA ARG A 279 -18.21 -33.79 -4.19
C ARG A 279 -19.55 -34.53 -4.15
N ALA A 280 -20.09 -34.79 -2.95
CA ALA A 280 -21.42 -35.38 -2.81
C ALA A 280 -22.52 -34.46 -3.37
N ALA A 281 -22.29 -33.14 -3.37
CA ALA A 281 -23.16 -32.15 -4.01
C ALA A 281 -22.87 -31.96 -5.52
N GLY A 282 -22.01 -32.79 -6.13
CA GLY A 282 -21.68 -32.71 -7.55
C GLY A 282 -20.66 -31.61 -7.91
N ILE A 283 -20.02 -30.99 -6.93
CA ILE A 283 -19.02 -29.94 -7.16
C ILE A 283 -17.67 -30.58 -7.51
N THR A 284 -17.16 -30.25 -8.69
CA THR A 284 -15.90 -30.81 -9.22
C THR A 284 -14.81 -29.76 -9.44
N ARG A 285 -15.15 -28.47 -9.43
CA ARG A 285 -14.23 -27.34 -9.62
C ARG A 285 -14.07 -26.55 -8.33
N PHE A 286 -12.86 -26.12 -8.01
CA PHE A 286 -12.58 -25.47 -6.73
C PHE A 286 -11.79 -24.16 -6.90
N LEU A 287 -11.98 -23.25 -5.93
CA LEU A 287 -11.17 -22.07 -5.70
C LEU A 287 -10.65 -22.14 -4.26
N VAL A 288 -9.33 -22.17 -4.11
CA VAL A 288 -8.64 -22.30 -2.82
C VAL A 288 -7.91 -21.00 -2.52
N LEU A 289 -8.36 -20.27 -1.51
CA LEU A 289 -7.97 -18.89 -1.22
C LEU A 289 -6.70 -18.76 -0.36
N GLY A 290 -5.76 -19.71 -0.50
CA GLY A 290 -4.48 -19.70 0.19
C GLY A 290 -4.49 -20.25 1.61
N ASP A 291 -3.31 -20.23 2.22
CA ASP A 291 -2.95 -20.88 3.48
C ASP A 291 -3.28 -22.38 3.41
N SER A 292 -2.68 -23.03 2.40
CA SER A 292 -2.72 -24.48 2.20
C SER A 292 -1.99 -25.21 3.33
N VAL A 293 -0.95 -24.58 3.86
CA VAL A 293 -0.10 -25.08 4.96
C VAL A 293 -0.08 -24.13 6.15
N GLY A 294 0.49 -24.60 7.27
CA GLY A 294 0.55 -23.88 8.54
C GLY A 294 -0.45 -24.43 9.55
N TYR A 295 -0.18 -24.32 10.85
CA TYR A 295 -0.96 -24.75 12.03
C TYR A 295 -1.40 -26.22 12.14
N GLY A 296 -1.56 -26.98 11.07
CA GLY A 296 -1.86 -28.41 11.07
C GLY A 296 -0.63 -29.31 10.82
N PRO A 297 -0.70 -30.60 11.20
CA PRO A 297 0.44 -31.51 11.13
C PRO A 297 0.61 -32.25 9.80
N PHE A 298 -0.24 -31.99 8.79
CA PHE A 298 -0.25 -32.73 7.51
C PHE A 298 0.00 -31.85 6.27
N PRO A 299 1.11 -31.09 6.22
CA PRO A 299 1.31 -30.10 5.15
C PRO A 299 1.59 -30.73 3.78
N ALA A 300 2.30 -31.88 3.72
CA ALA A 300 2.61 -32.53 2.45
C ALA A 300 1.35 -33.14 1.82
N GLU A 301 0.56 -33.83 2.64
CA GLU A 301 -0.67 -34.50 2.23
C GLU A 301 -1.73 -33.51 1.76
N CYS A 302 -1.84 -32.34 2.42
CA CYS A 302 -2.72 -31.27 1.95
C CYS A 302 -2.24 -30.69 0.60
N ILE A 303 -0.93 -30.46 0.42
CA ILE A 303 -0.39 -29.99 -0.88
C ILE A 303 -0.71 -31.00 -1.98
N GLU A 304 -0.41 -32.29 -1.76
CA GLU A 304 -0.65 -33.35 -2.74
C GLU A 304 -2.14 -33.46 -3.10
N LEU A 305 -3.02 -33.40 -2.10
CA LEU A 305 -4.46 -33.45 -2.32
C LEU A 305 -4.96 -32.23 -3.12
N LEU A 306 -4.52 -31.02 -2.77
CA LEU A 306 -4.89 -29.78 -3.47
C LEU A 306 -4.34 -29.73 -4.90
N ALA A 307 -3.10 -30.17 -5.11
CA ALA A 307 -2.46 -30.22 -6.43
C ALA A 307 -3.15 -31.21 -7.39
N GLY A 308 -3.85 -32.21 -6.86
CA GLY A 308 -4.63 -33.17 -7.64
C GLY A 308 -6.07 -32.73 -7.97
N LEU A 309 -6.52 -31.57 -7.52
CA LEU A 309 -7.86 -31.05 -7.80
C LEU A 309 -7.91 -30.28 -9.12
N ASP A 310 -9.09 -30.24 -9.75
CA ASP A 310 -9.43 -29.19 -10.71
C ASP A 310 -9.71 -27.89 -9.94
N ALA A 311 -8.64 -27.20 -9.56
CA ALA A 311 -8.69 -26.06 -8.68
C ALA A 311 -7.80 -24.90 -9.15
N VAL A 312 -8.31 -23.68 -8.95
CA VAL A 312 -7.45 -22.50 -8.85
C VAL A 312 -7.02 -22.39 -7.39
N VAL A 313 -5.72 -22.44 -7.14
CA VAL A 313 -5.14 -22.25 -5.80
C VAL A 313 -4.32 -20.97 -5.82
N ILE A 314 -4.67 -20.01 -4.96
CA ILE A 314 -3.87 -18.79 -4.76
C ILE A 314 -3.03 -18.91 -3.49
N ARG A 315 -2.00 -18.10 -3.38
CA ARG A 315 -1.04 -18.13 -2.27
C ARG A 315 -1.52 -17.32 -1.06
N GLY A 316 -1.45 -17.91 0.14
CA GLY A 316 -1.61 -17.20 1.41
C GLY A 316 -0.29 -16.80 2.06
N ASN A 317 -0.35 -16.14 3.21
CA ASN A 317 0.84 -15.66 3.90
C ASN A 317 1.66 -16.80 4.52
N HIS A 318 1.03 -17.89 4.96
CA HIS A 318 1.75 -19.07 5.45
C HIS A 318 2.40 -19.85 4.29
N ASP A 319 1.73 -19.94 3.14
CA ASP A 319 2.31 -20.54 1.94
C ASP A 319 3.57 -19.78 1.50
N GLU A 320 3.50 -18.43 1.46
CA GLU A 320 4.63 -17.55 1.14
C GLU A 320 5.79 -17.74 2.12
N ALA A 321 5.51 -17.75 3.43
CA ALA A 321 6.52 -17.86 4.46
C ALA A 321 7.21 -19.24 4.49
N VAL A 322 6.50 -20.30 4.06
CA VAL A 322 7.04 -21.65 3.93
C VAL A 322 7.82 -21.82 2.63
N ALA A 323 7.40 -21.17 1.54
CA ALA A 323 8.05 -21.22 0.25
C ALA A 323 9.38 -20.42 0.20
N GLY A 324 9.37 -19.17 0.66
CA GLY A 324 10.51 -18.23 0.53
C GLY A 324 11.54 -18.37 1.65
N GLU A 325 12.82 -18.07 1.44
CA GLU A 325 13.92 -18.30 2.42
C GLU A 325 13.85 -17.45 3.69
N THR A 326 13.14 -16.32 3.66
CA THR A 326 13.03 -15.36 4.77
C THR A 326 11.57 -15.11 5.15
N LEU A 327 11.28 -14.97 6.45
CA LEU A 327 9.93 -14.64 6.94
C LEU A 327 9.56 -13.19 6.57
N PRO A 328 8.56 -12.96 5.70
CA PRO A 328 8.30 -11.63 5.13
C PRO A 328 7.39 -10.71 5.97
N THR A 329 6.88 -11.19 7.13
CA THR A 329 5.92 -10.48 8.00
C THR A 329 6.19 -10.74 9.48
N PRO A 330 5.71 -9.88 10.41
CA PRO A 330 5.80 -10.17 11.83
C PRO A 330 4.86 -11.34 12.18
N PHE A 331 5.41 -12.55 12.23
CA PHE A 331 4.73 -13.71 12.79
C PHE A 331 4.80 -13.70 14.32
N SER A 332 3.71 -14.14 14.97
CA SER A 332 3.74 -14.48 16.39
C SER A 332 4.75 -15.60 16.65
N HIS A 333 5.12 -15.81 17.92
CA HIS A 333 6.02 -16.89 18.31
C HIS A 333 5.53 -18.25 17.81
N ASP A 334 4.25 -18.58 18.02
CA ASP A 334 3.67 -19.84 17.59
C ASP A 334 3.62 -19.97 16.07
N ALA A 335 3.31 -18.87 15.36
CA ALA A 335 3.25 -18.90 13.90
C ALA A 335 4.64 -19.05 13.27
N ARG A 336 5.68 -18.47 13.88
CA ARG A 336 7.08 -18.70 13.49
C ARG A 336 7.47 -20.17 13.68
N TRP A 337 7.18 -20.72 14.86
CA TRP A 337 7.42 -22.14 15.14
C TRP A 337 6.74 -23.04 14.11
N VAL A 338 5.48 -22.75 13.78
CA VAL A 338 4.70 -23.47 12.76
C VAL A 338 5.35 -23.42 11.39
N VAL A 339 5.80 -22.24 10.94
CA VAL A 339 6.44 -22.09 9.63
C VAL A 339 7.73 -22.91 9.59
N GLU A 340 8.58 -22.80 10.62
CA GLU A 340 9.83 -23.56 10.72
C GLU A 340 9.58 -25.07 10.75
N TRP A 341 8.64 -25.52 11.58
CA TRP A 341 8.24 -26.93 11.67
C TRP A 341 7.74 -27.45 10.31
N THR A 342 6.87 -26.69 9.65
CA THR A 342 6.28 -27.06 8.36
C THR A 342 7.36 -27.17 7.28
N ARG A 343 8.26 -26.20 7.18
CA ARG A 343 9.33 -26.19 6.17
C ARG A 343 10.24 -27.40 6.24
N ASN A 344 10.56 -27.85 7.47
CA ASN A 344 11.40 -29.01 7.72
C ASN A 344 10.72 -30.35 7.36
N ARG A 345 9.39 -30.35 7.15
CA ARG A 345 8.60 -31.52 6.76
C ARG A 345 8.27 -31.56 5.28
N LEU A 346 8.58 -30.50 4.54
CA LEU A 346 8.31 -30.39 3.12
C LEU A 346 9.54 -30.70 2.28
N SER A 347 9.32 -31.41 1.17
CA SER A 347 10.33 -31.57 0.12
C SER A 347 10.58 -30.24 -0.61
N LYS A 348 11.63 -30.17 -1.43
CA LYS A 348 11.85 -29.02 -2.31
C LYS A 348 10.67 -28.83 -3.27
N ALA A 349 10.15 -29.92 -3.85
CA ALA A 349 9.03 -29.88 -4.78
C ALA A 349 7.77 -29.28 -4.15
N HIS A 350 7.48 -29.59 -2.88
CA HIS A 350 6.37 -28.98 -2.16
C HIS A 350 6.54 -27.48 -1.97
N ARG A 351 7.75 -27.02 -1.60
CA ARG A 351 8.04 -25.59 -1.45
C ARG A 351 8.01 -24.84 -2.78
N ASP A 352 8.54 -25.46 -3.84
CA ASP A 352 8.49 -24.90 -5.19
C ASP A 352 7.04 -24.75 -5.67
N TRP A 353 6.17 -25.74 -5.37
CA TRP A 353 4.74 -25.67 -5.69
C TRP A 353 4.06 -24.50 -4.98
N LEU A 354 4.26 -24.35 -3.65
CA LEU A 354 3.75 -23.20 -2.90
C LEU A 354 4.27 -21.87 -3.47
N GLY A 355 5.56 -21.83 -3.79
CA GLY A 355 6.24 -20.68 -4.39
C GLY A 355 5.90 -20.38 -5.85
N ALA A 356 5.13 -21.26 -6.51
CA ALA A 356 4.59 -21.05 -7.85
C ALA A 356 3.12 -20.60 -7.85
N LEU A 357 2.40 -20.72 -6.73
CA LEU A 357 0.99 -20.32 -6.63
C LEU A 357 0.83 -18.82 -6.92
N PRO A 358 -0.15 -18.41 -7.73
CA PRO A 358 -0.41 -16.99 -7.99
C PRO A 358 -0.87 -16.28 -6.70
N LEU A 359 -0.48 -15.01 -6.53
CA LEU A 359 -0.92 -14.18 -5.39
C LEU A 359 -2.41 -13.80 -5.44
N ARG A 360 -2.98 -13.85 -6.65
CA ARG A 360 -4.33 -13.39 -6.97
C ARG A 360 -4.84 -14.10 -8.20
N HIS A 361 -6.15 -14.15 -8.35
CA HIS A 361 -6.80 -14.64 -9.56
C HIS A 361 -8.02 -13.78 -9.89
N ALA A 362 -8.35 -13.61 -11.16
CA ALA A 362 -9.51 -12.87 -11.59
C ALA A 362 -10.17 -13.58 -12.78
N ASP A 363 -11.50 -13.66 -12.75
CA ASP A 363 -12.32 -14.21 -13.82
C ASP A 363 -13.63 -13.41 -13.92
N GLY A 364 -13.83 -12.79 -15.09
CA GLY A 364 -15.02 -11.99 -15.37
C GLY A 364 -15.26 -10.86 -14.38
N ASP A 365 -16.34 -10.97 -13.60
CA ASP A 365 -16.79 -9.96 -12.63
C ASP A 365 -16.27 -10.22 -11.20
N TRP A 366 -15.44 -11.24 -10.98
CA TRP A 366 -14.89 -11.54 -9.66
C TRP A 366 -13.38 -11.64 -9.65
N MET A 367 -12.81 -11.44 -8.45
CA MET A 367 -11.40 -11.68 -8.14
C MET A 367 -11.25 -12.50 -6.86
N ALA A 368 -10.06 -13.06 -6.67
CA ALA A 368 -9.69 -13.86 -5.52
C ALA A 368 -8.32 -13.43 -5.01
N VAL A 369 -8.24 -13.17 -3.71
CA VAL A 369 -7.03 -12.82 -2.97
C VAL A 369 -7.07 -13.53 -1.62
N HIS A 370 -5.93 -13.77 -0.97
CA HIS A 370 -5.97 -14.37 0.36
C HIS A 370 -6.44 -13.36 1.41
N GLY A 371 -5.88 -12.14 1.40
CA GLY A 371 -6.14 -11.04 2.32
C GLY A 371 -7.30 -10.15 1.87
N ALA A 372 -6.98 -8.99 1.28
CA ALA A 372 -7.97 -7.98 0.88
C ALA A 372 -7.71 -7.45 -0.55
N PRO A 373 -8.74 -6.99 -1.29
CA PRO A 373 -8.58 -6.51 -2.67
C PRO A 373 -7.65 -5.29 -2.78
N GLY A 374 -7.63 -4.44 -1.75
CA GLY A 374 -6.74 -3.28 -1.69
C GLY A 374 -5.29 -3.60 -1.28
N ASP A 375 -5.01 -4.83 -0.89
CA ASP A 375 -3.72 -5.23 -0.35
C ASP A 375 -2.64 -5.35 -1.43
N PRO A 376 -1.52 -4.61 -1.34
CA PRO A 376 -0.41 -4.71 -2.29
C PRO A 376 0.16 -6.13 -2.39
N ARG A 377 0.22 -6.85 -1.26
CA ARG A 377 0.76 -8.21 -1.16
C ARG A 377 -0.31 -9.28 -1.33
N ALA A 378 -1.58 -8.89 -1.37
CA ALA A 378 -2.75 -9.78 -1.47
C ALA A 378 -2.94 -10.78 -0.31
N PHE A 379 -2.17 -10.71 0.79
CA PHE A 379 -2.23 -11.66 1.93
C PHE A 379 -1.84 -11.06 3.30
N SER A 380 -1.62 -9.75 3.40
CA SER A 380 -1.20 -9.02 4.60
C SER A 380 -2.34 -8.25 5.30
N THR A 381 -3.42 -7.93 4.59
CA THR A 381 -4.55 -7.15 5.11
C THR A 381 -5.76 -8.04 5.36
N TYR A 382 -6.39 -7.83 6.51
CA TYR A 382 -7.63 -8.50 6.88
C TYR A 382 -8.87 -7.71 6.44
N VAL A 383 -9.89 -8.42 5.97
CA VAL A 383 -11.23 -7.87 5.78
C VAL A 383 -12.06 -8.13 7.04
N TYR A 384 -12.39 -7.05 7.74
CA TYR A 384 -13.26 -7.04 8.92
C TYR A 384 -14.32 -5.95 8.77
N GLN A 385 -15.27 -5.89 9.71
CA GLN A 385 -16.31 -4.85 9.69
C GLN A 385 -15.71 -3.44 9.60
N MET A 386 -14.64 -3.16 10.35
CA MET A 386 -13.98 -1.85 10.34
C MET A 386 -13.26 -1.50 9.03
N THR A 387 -12.83 -2.49 8.24
CA THR A 387 -12.13 -2.28 6.97
C THR A 387 -13.02 -2.51 5.74
N SER A 388 -14.20 -3.12 5.93
CA SER A 388 -15.07 -3.58 4.83
C SER A 388 -15.46 -2.48 3.85
N VAL A 389 -15.79 -1.27 4.32
CA VAL A 389 -16.17 -0.12 3.48
C VAL A 389 -15.02 0.27 2.55
N GLU A 390 -13.81 0.43 3.08
CA GLU A 390 -12.61 0.74 2.29
C GLU A 390 -12.32 -0.36 1.26
N GLN A 391 -12.51 -1.62 1.64
CA GLN A 391 -12.27 -2.74 0.73
C GLN A 391 -13.35 -2.89 -0.34
N LEU A 392 -14.61 -2.53 -0.06
CA LEU A 392 -15.69 -2.42 -1.04
C LEU A 392 -15.43 -1.28 -2.04
N ASP A 393 -14.94 -0.13 -1.54
CA ASP A 393 -14.50 0.99 -2.35
C ASP A 393 -13.33 0.59 -3.27
N CYS A 394 -12.34 -0.13 -2.73
CA CYS A 394 -11.22 -0.66 -3.50
C CYS A 394 -11.71 -1.63 -4.58
N LEU A 395 -12.61 -2.56 -4.24
CA LEU A 395 -13.16 -3.52 -5.18
C LEU A 395 -13.90 -2.85 -6.34
N GLN A 396 -14.70 -1.81 -6.02
CA GLN A 396 -15.36 -0.98 -7.02
C GLN A 396 -14.36 -0.27 -7.93
N GLY A 397 -13.31 0.33 -7.37
CA GLY A 397 -12.25 1.00 -8.14
C GLY A 397 -11.46 0.05 -9.05
N LEU A 398 -11.28 -1.21 -8.63
CA LEU A 398 -10.71 -2.29 -9.43
C LEU A 398 -11.66 -2.82 -10.52
N GLN A 399 -12.91 -2.33 -10.56
CA GLN A 399 -13.95 -2.77 -11.50
C GLN A 399 -14.29 -4.27 -11.43
N HIS A 400 -14.18 -4.86 -10.25
CA HIS A 400 -14.75 -6.16 -9.94
C HIS A 400 -16.01 -5.99 -9.10
N ARG A 401 -16.97 -6.91 -9.30
CA ARG A 401 -18.22 -6.97 -8.54
C ARG A 401 -18.05 -7.82 -7.29
N MET A 402 -17.21 -8.84 -7.32
CA MET A 402 -17.02 -9.76 -6.19
C MET A 402 -15.54 -9.99 -5.90
N CYS A 403 -15.20 -10.15 -4.63
CA CYS A 403 -13.91 -10.60 -4.16
C CYS A 403 -14.09 -11.78 -3.22
N PHE A 404 -13.57 -12.94 -3.59
CA PHE A 404 -13.42 -14.06 -2.68
C PHE A 404 -12.12 -13.89 -1.89
N HIS A 405 -12.21 -13.95 -0.56
CA HIS A 405 -11.05 -13.81 0.31
C HIS A 405 -11.02 -14.81 1.46
N GLY A 406 -9.85 -15.01 2.07
CA GLY A 406 -9.63 -15.83 3.25
C GLY A 406 -9.08 -14.98 4.40
N HIS A 407 -8.05 -15.50 5.08
CA HIS A 407 -7.18 -14.83 6.05
C HIS A 407 -7.83 -14.43 7.39
N SER A 408 -9.07 -13.94 7.37
CA SER A 408 -9.83 -13.63 8.58
C SER A 408 -10.30 -14.89 9.32
N HIS A 409 -10.48 -16.00 8.60
CA HIS A 409 -11.11 -17.23 9.06
C HIS A 409 -12.57 -17.04 9.55
N LEU A 410 -13.23 -15.96 9.11
CA LEU A 410 -14.60 -15.62 9.48
C LEU A 410 -15.53 -15.78 8.27
N ALA A 411 -16.37 -16.82 8.28
CA ALA A 411 -17.36 -17.02 7.23
C ALA A 411 -18.37 -15.88 7.17
N GLY A 412 -18.69 -15.43 5.97
CA GLY A 412 -19.71 -14.41 5.72
C GLY A 412 -19.39 -13.55 4.50
N ALA A 413 -20.22 -12.52 4.28
CA ALA A 413 -19.98 -11.56 3.23
C ALA A 413 -20.34 -10.12 3.63
N TYR A 414 -19.50 -9.17 3.22
CA TYR A 414 -19.82 -7.74 3.23
C TYR A 414 -20.35 -7.35 1.85
N LEU A 415 -21.56 -6.80 1.80
CA LEU A 415 -22.28 -6.52 0.56
C LEU A 415 -22.61 -5.03 0.46
N ARG A 416 -22.46 -4.47 -0.73
CA ARG A 416 -22.91 -3.13 -1.10
C ARG A 416 -24.00 -3.21 -2.16
N ASP A 417 -25.12 -2.56 -1.92
CA ASP A 417 -26.20 -2.39 -2.90
C ASP A 417 -26.84 -0.99 -2.83
N GLY A 418 -28.00 -0.82 -3.46
CA GLY A 418 -28.73 0.46 -3.45
C GLY A 418 -29.24 0.91 -2.08
N ARG A 419 -29.16 0.06 -1.05
CA ARG A 419 -29.59 0.34 0.33
C ARG A 419 -28.42 0.65 1.27
N GLY A 420 -27.18 0.48 0.80
CA GLY A 420 -25.95 0.70 1.57
C GLY A 420 -25.15 -0.58 1.82
N ASP A 421 -24.20 -0.49 2.76
CA ASP A 421 -23.27 -1.56 3.09
C ASP A 421 -23.82 -2.40 4.25
N ARG A 422 -23.78 -3.74 4.12
CA ARG A 422 -24.25 -4.67 5.16
C ARG A 422 -23.36 -5.91 5.27
N PHE A 423 -23.46 -6.61 6.40
CA PHE A 423 -22.88 -7.93 6.58
C PHE A 423 -23.96 -9.01 6.52
N CYS A 424 -23.67 -10.11 5.83
CA CYS A 424 -24.45 -11.35 5.82
C CYS A 424 -23.59 -12.47 6.42
N GLY A 425 -24.15 -13.19 7.39
CA GLY A 425 -23.46 -14.30 8.07
C GLY A 425 -23.41 -15.57 7.22
N ASP A 426 -23.59 -16.72 7.86
CA ASP A 426 -23.61 -18.02 7.20
C ASP A 426 -24.92 -18.28 6.42
N GLY A 427 -24.91 -19.34 5.60
CA GLY A 427 -26.06 -19.75 4.80
C GLY A 427 -26.03 -19.26 3.34
N THR A 428 -27.21 -19.08 2.75
CA THR A 428 -27.36 -18.70 1.34
C THR A 428 -27.42 -17.19 1.19
N ILE A 429 -26.49 -16.65 0.40
CA ILE A 429 -26.33 -15.24 0.10
C ILE A 429 -26.78 -15.01 -1.34
N ASP A 430 -27.86 -14.25 -1.50
CA ASP A 430 -28.35 -13.81 -2.80
C ASP A 430 -27.53 -12.60 -3.29
N LEU A 431 -26.97 -12.72 -4.50
CA LEU A 431 -26.18 -11.66 -5.13
C LEU A 431 -27.05 -10.74 -6.01
N ALA A 432 -28.33 -11.03 -6.20
CA ALA A 432 -29.23 -10.17 -6.99
C ALA A 432 -29.23 -8.73 -6.46
N GLY A 433 -28.96 -7.77 -7.34
CA GLY A 433 -28.89 -6.34 -6.99
C GLY A 433 -27.65 -5.91 -6.21
N VAL A 434 -26.77 -6.84 -5.81
CA VAL A 434 -25.49 -6.53 -5.16
C VAL A 434 -24.52 -5.93 -6.17
N ARG A 435 -24.00 -4.74 -5.84
CA ARG A 435 -23.02 -3.98 -6.65
C ARG A 435 -21.59 -4.37 -6.33
N GLN A 436 -21.26 -4.60 -5.06
CA GLN A 436 -19.96 -5.13 -4.63
C GLN A 436 -20.14 -6.16 -3.50
N ALA A 437 -19.35 -7.22 -3.51
CA ALA A 437 -19.35 -8.24 -2.47
C ALA A 437 -17.92 -8.67 -2.08
N LEU A 438 -17.60 -8.64 -0.79
CA LEU A 438 -16.43 -9.30 -0.21
C LEU A 438 -16.92 -10.58 0.48
N ILE A 439 -16.47 -11.75 0.02
CA ILE A 439 -17.02 -13.05 0.43
C ILE A 439 -15.90 -13.92 1.00
N CYS A 440 -16.07 -14.37 2.25
CA CYS A 440 -15.18 -15.31 2.90
C CYS A 440 -15.90 -16.64 3.16
N PRO A 441 -15.38 -17.78 2.68
CA PRO A 441 -15.98 -19.08 2.97
C PRO A 441 -15.73 -19.54 4.42
N GLY A 442 -14.99 -18.76 5.21
CA GLY A 442 -14.50 -19.15 6.53
C GLY A 442 -13.15 -19.85 6.41
N SER A 443 -12.83 -20.72 7.37
CA SER A 443 -11.61 -21.53 7.32
C SER A 443 -11.94 -23.02 7.35
N VAL A 444 -11.30 -23.77 6.46
CA VAL A 444 -11.38 -25.23 6.46
C VAL A 444 -10.69 -25.79 7.70
N GLY A 445 -9.46 -25.33 7.98
CA GLY A 445 -8.60 -25.96 8.99
C GLY A 445 -8.57 -25.32 10.36
N GLN A 446 -8.94 -24.05 10.49
CA GLN A 446 -8.85 -23.28 11.73
C GLN A 446 -9.90 -22.15 11.80
N PRO A 447 -11.22 -22.45 11.85
CA PRO A 447 -12.25 -21.43 12.02
C PRO A 447 -12.03 -20.53 13.23
N ARG A 448 -12.44 -19.26 13.15
CA ARG A 448 -12.33 -18.28 14.27
C ARG A 448 -13.65 -17.60 14.62
N GLY A 449 -14.74 -17.99 13.95
CA GLY A 449 -16.08 -17.43 14.17
C GLY A 449 -16.88 -18.14 15.27
N GLY A 450 -16.25 -19.01 16.08
CA GLY A 450 -16.91 -19.80 17.12
C GLY A 450 -17.72 -21.02 16.62
N ALA A 451 -17.86 -21.20 15.30
CA ALA A 451 -18.42 -22.41 14.71
C ALA A 451 -17.43 -23.58 14.78
N SER A 452 -17.89 -24.76 15.16
CA SER A 452 -17.08 -25.99 15.15
C SER A 452 -17.09 -26.67 13.77
N GLY A 453 -16.02 -27.40 13.46
CA GLY A 453 -15.87 -28.13 12.20
C GLY A 453 -15.16 -27.34 11.10
N CYS A 454 -15.14 -27.87 9.88
CA CYS A 454 -14.54 -27.20 8.71
C CYS A 454 -15.56 -26.31 8.02
N GLN A 455 -15.17 -25.10 7.61
CA GLN A 455 -16.02 -24.17 6.86
C GLN A 455 -15.61 -24.09 5.39
N PHE A 456 -16.60 -23.99 4.51
CA PHE A 456 -16.41 -23.92 3.06
C PHE A 456 -17.64 -23.28 2.40
N GLY A 457 -17.59 -23.04 1.09
CA GLY A 457 -18.73 -22.52 0.35
C GLY A 457 -18.90 -23.08 -1.05
N VAL A 458 -19.99 -22.68 -1.69
CA VAL A 458 -20.27 -22.93 -3.10
C VAL A 458 -20.71 -21.62 -3.74
N PHE A 459 -20.00 -21.18 -4.76
CA PHE A 459 -20.42 -20.08 -5.63
C PHE A 459 -21.12 -20.66 -6.86
N ASP A 460 -22.39 -20.29 -7.06
CA ASP A 460 -23.19 -20.70 -8.21
C ASP A 460 -23.46 -19.46 -9.08
N PRO A 461 -22.65 -19.23 -10.14
CA PRO A 461 -22.79 -18.06 -10.99
C PRO A 461 -24.10 -18.05 -11.80
N ALA A 462 -24.68 -19.22 -12.07
CA ALA A 462 -25.93 -19.34 -12.84
C ALA A 462 -27.14 -18.96 -11.98
N ALA A 463 -27.17 -19.43 -10.73
CA ALA A 463 -28.21 -19.04 -9.77
C ALA A 463 -27.96 -17.65 -9.16
N GLY A 464 -26.75 -17.11 -9.25
CA GLY A 464 -26.38 -15.83 -8.65
C GLY A 464 -26.33 -15.88 -7.14
N VAL A 465 -25.90 -17.00 -6.56
CA VAL A 465 -25.85 -17.19 -5.10
C VAL A 465 -24.51 -17.73 -4.61
N VAL A 466 -24.18 -17.41 -3.37
CA VAL A 466 -23.12 -18.09 -2.61
C VAL A 466 -23.74 -18.82 -1.43
N ARG A 467 -23.38 -20.09 -1.22
CA ARG A 467 -23.82 -20.88 -0.07
C ARG A 467 -22.63 -21.16 0.82
N LEU A 468 -22.66 -20.72 2.06
CA LEU A 468 -21.65 -20.98 3.08
C LEU A 468 -22.14 -22.09 4.01
N ALA A 469 -21.27 -23.06 4.31
CA ALA A 469 -21.61 -24.24 5.09
C ALA A 469 -20.46 -24.64 6.01
N SER A 470 -20.78 -25.47 7.01
CA SER A 470 -19.82 -26.09 7.91
C SER A 470 -20.09 -27.59 8.04
N ALA A 471 -19.06 -28.39 8.31
CA ALA A 471 -19.20 -29.82 8.58
C ALA A 471 -18.24 -30.28 9.68
N GLY A 472 -18.69 -31.19 10.55
CA GLY A 472 -17.83 -31.80 11.56
C GLY A 472 -16.82 -32.76 10.94
N TYR A 473 -15.62 -32.82 11.50
CA TYR A 473 -14.55 -33.76 11.14
C TYR A 473 -13.93 -34.36 12.42
N PRO A 474 -13.11 -35.43 12.33
CA PRO A 474 -12.47 -36.06 13.50
C PRO A 474 -11.42 -35.16 14.17
N THR A 475 -11.88 -34.25 15.03
CA THR A 475 -11.04 -33.25 15.69
C THR A 475 -10.09 -33.87 16.71
N GLU A 476 -10.50 -34.91 17.42
CA GLU A 476 -9.67 -35.59 18.41
C GLU A 476 -8.41 -36.22 17.78
N ASP A 477 -8.56 -36.85 16.60
CA ASP A 477 -7.47 -37.47 15.87
C ASP A 477 -6.44 -36.42 15.39
N LEU A 478 -6.93 -35.25 14.97
CA LEU A 478 -6.08 -34.12 14.60
C LEU A 478 -5.31 -33.61 15.82
N ILE A 479 -5.98 -33.39 16.95
CA ILE A 479 -5.34 -32.92 18.19
C ILE A 479 -4.26 -33.90 18.66
N GLU A 480 -4.53 -35.21 18.58
CA GLU A 480 -3.53 -36.23 18.91
C GLU A 480 -2.36 -36.24 17.93
N ALA A 481 -2.60 -36.04 16.63
CA ALA A 481 -1.54 -35.87 15.65
C ALA A 481 -0.69 -34.62 15.93
N MET A 482 -1.30 -33.49 16.28
CA MET A 482 -0.61 -32.27 16.68
C MET A 482 0.25 -32.49 17.93
N ARG A 483 -0.31 -33.18 18.94
CA ARG A 483 0.41 -33.53 20.18
C ARG A 483 1.64 -34.38 19.90
N ARG A 484 1.50 -35.45 19.10
CA ARG A 484 2.61 -36.34 18.71
C ARG A 484 3.70 -35.61 17.93
N ASN A 485 3.35 -34.56 17.19
CA ASN A 485 4.28 -33.76 16.42
C ASN A 485 4.85 -32.55 17.20
N GLY A 486 4.55 -32.43 18.49
CA GLY A 486 5.13 -31.42 19.38
C GLY A 486 4.58 -30.01 19.20
N PHE A 487 3.35 -29.87 18.67
CA PHE A 487 2.73 -28.55 18.49
C PHE A 487 2.52 -27.85 19.84
N PRO A 488 2.70 -26.51 19.91
CA PRO A 488 2.43 -25.73 21.10
C PRO A 488 1.02 -25.97 21.67
N PRO A 489 0.85 -26.14 23.00
CA PRO A 489 -0.45 -26.43 23.61
C PRO A 489 -1.55 -25.42 23.26
N GLY A 490 -1.20 -24.14 23.07
CA GLY A 490 -2.16 -23.10 22.67
C GLY A 490 -2.80 -23.37 21.30
N LEU A 491 -2.07 -23.99 20.36
CA LEU A 491 -2.62 -24.34 19.05
C LEU A 491 -3.59 -25.52 19.12
N LEU A 492 -3.34 -26.50 19.99
CA LEU A 492 -4.28 -27.60 20.25
C LEU A 492 -5.57 -27.07 20.88
N GLY A 493 -5.44 -26.12 21.83
CA GLY A 493 -6.59 -25.47 22.47
C GLY A 493 -7.52 -24.78 21.48
N ARG A 494 -6.96 -24.11 20.45
CA ARG A 494 -7.76 -23.45 19.40
C ARG A 494 -8.56 -24.40 18.52
N ILE A 495 -8.08 -25.63 18.33
CA ILE A 495 -8.81 -26.66 17.59
C ILE A 495 -9.94 -27.23 18.46
N ALA A 496 -9.71 -27.35 19.77
CA ALA A 496 -10.72 -27.84 20.73
C ALA A 496 -11.82 -26.79 21.02
N ASP A 497 -11.46 -25.51 21.09
CA ASP A 497 -12.37 -24.39 21.31
C ASP A 497 -12.05 -23.24 20.31
N PRO A 498 -12.76 -23.17 19.17
CA PRO A 498 -12.50 -22.19 18.10
C PRO A 498 -12.87 -20.72 18.42
N ARG A 499 -13.11 -20.38 19.69
CA ARG A 499 -13.56 -19.05 20.15
C ARG A 499 -12.41 -18.11 20.51
#